data_AF-A0A1E3I900-F1
#
_entry.id   AF-A0A1E3I900-F1
#
_cell.length_a   1.000
_cell.length_b   1.000
_cell.length_c   1.000
_cell.angle_alpha   90.00
_cell.angle_beta   90.00
_cell.angle_gamma   90.00
#
_symmetry.space_group_name_H-M   'P 1'
#
loop_
_entity.id
_entity.type
_entity.pdbx_description
1 polymer ?
#
loop_
_entity_poly.entity_id
_entity_poly.type
_entity_poly.pdbx_seq_one_letter_code
_entity_poly.pdbx_strand_id
1 'polypeptide(L)'
;MSEVVYNNDTRYPGPLSYTAPPEVTGLPTQAELDAYPRMFTWGELKEIIRSGDLGQLMRNKEMQWKYDQWSAGMKAKFGSTEKYLTNTRLPFPKQSSDPIGLAAHTARLNLSTPSVSGTSTPRSVGFASLDSRGEEEPEYLKWTGELDPEKYAVLPNDWPYCVPYGVRHFCVWSRIPIGHPHLVDYDPEAWAIIEDQGLGGFTGVAPVTFPATPPEFTSLQVPPSSTADSLPAALGRGAVDGAGDRLTSDWYNTDVLHGGKELRRWAGVKYESRGGEEVGRMVRGLWDERGWECLFFVNPPRLQSVPGFSHFHVFARRKTPEEIDAAEKIWEGAL
;
A
#
# COMPACT_ATOMS: atom_id res chain seq x y z
N MET A 1 -15.40 11.24 -10.01
CA MET A 1 -14.87 9.94 -9.57
C MET A 1 -14.44 9.21 -10.82
N SER A 2 -13.17 8.83 -10.96
CA SER A 2 -12.77 7.92 -12.05
C SER A 2 -13.01 6.50 -11.56
N GLU A 3 -14.16 5.91 -11.92
CA GLU A 3 -14.39 4.49 -11.69
C GLU A 3 -13.29 3.70 -12.41
N VAL A 4 -12.52 2.90 -11.67
CA VAL A 4 -11.59 1.95 -12.29
C VAL A 4 -12.43 0.78 -12.79
N VAL A 5 -13.01 0.96 -13.98
CA VAL A 5 -13.76 -0.08 -14.68
C VAL A 5 -12.73 -0.99 -15.37
N TYR A 6 -12.44 -2.14 -14.77
CA TYR A 6 -11.66 -3.20 -15.43
C TYR A 6 -12.62 -4.26 -15.96
N ASN A 7 -12.60 -4.51 -17.28
CA ASN A 7 -13.51 -5.45 -17.95
C ASN A 7 -15.00 -5.24 -17.64
N ASN A 8 -15.46 -4.00 -17.46
CA ASN A 8 -16.84 -3.65 -17.09
C ASN A 8 -17.32 -4.18 -15.72
N ASP A 9 -16.41 -4.63 -14.84
CA ASP A 9 -16.74 -5.03 -13.47
C ASP A 9 -16.70 -3.82 -12.52
N THR A 10 -17.87 -3.49 -11.95
CA THR A 10 -18.07 -2.36 -11.04
C THR A 10 -18.19 -2.76 -9.56
N ARG A 11 -18.07 -4.06 -9.22
CA ARG A 11 -18.13 -4.54 -7.83
C ARG A 11 -16.97 -3.98 -7.03
N TYR A 12 -17.16 -3.62 -5.76
CA TYR A 12 -16.08 -3.16 -4.88
C TYR A 12 -15.33 -1.94 -5.44
N PRO A 13 -15.98 -0.78 -5.61
CA PRO A 13 -15.28 0.44 -6.00
C PRO A 13 -14.18 0.79 -5.01
N GLY A 14 -13.13 1.48 -5.47
CA GLY A 14 -12.14 2.05 -4.58
C GLY A 14 -12.72 3.18 -3.72
N PRO A 15 -11.95 3.71 -2.74
CA PRO A 15 -12.43 4.77 -1.88
C PRO A 15 -12.68 6.06 -2.67
N LEU A 16 -13.56 6.92 -2.13
CA LEU A 16 -13.66 8.29 -2.59
C LEU A 16 -12.27 8.94 -2.49
N SER A 17 -11.79 9.49 -3.61
CA SER A 17 -10.48 10.14 -3.66
C SER A 17 -10.54 11.50 -4.32
N TYR A 18 -9.67 12.40 -3.84
CA TYR A 18 -9.60 13.79 -4.27
C TYR A 18 -8.55 13.95 -5.37
N THR A 19 -9.01 13.88 -6.62
CA THR A 19 -8.16 14.13 -7.79
C THR A 19 -7.59 15.54 -7.77
N ALA A 20 -6.45 15.74 -8.41
CA ALA A 20 -5.86 17.08 -8.54
C ALA A 20 -6.84 18.01 -9.26
N PRO A 21 -7.05 19.24 -8.74
CA PRO A 21 -7.95 20.20 -9.38
C PRO A 21 -7.28 20.75 -10.66
N PRO A 22 -8.05 21.27 -11.63
CA PRO A 22 -7.54 21.62 -12.97
C PRO A 22 -6.42 22.67 -12.97
N GLU A 23 -6.29 23.47 -11.91
CA GLU A 23 -5.25 24.50 -11.77
C GLU A 23 -3.88 23.89 -11.45
N VAL A 24 -3.83 22.63 -11.03
CA VAL A 24 -2.58 21.89 -10.81
C VAL A 24 -2.12 21.28 -12.14
N THR A 25 -1.10 21.88 -12.73
CA THR A 25 -0.54 21.47 -14.02
C THR A 25 0.81 20.78 -13.87
N GLY A 26 1.26 20.12 -14.94
CA GLY A 26 2.56 19.46 -15.02
C GLY A 26 2.65 18.12 -14.30
N LEU A 27 1.51 17.57 -13.84
CA LEU A 27 1.46 16.21 -13.31
C LEU A 27 1.55 15.18 -14.43
N PRO A 28 2.22 14.03 -14.21
CA PRO A 28 2.31 12.98 -15.20
C PRO A 28 0.92 12.37 -15.46
N THR A 29 0.61 12.14 -16.73
CA THR A 29 -0.61 11.41 -17.10
C THR A 29 -0.43 9.91 -16.92
N GLN A 30 -1.52 9.15 -16.82
CA GLN A 30 -1.43 7.69 -16.76
C GLN A 30 -0.74 7.10 -17.99
N ALA A 31 -1.03 7.62 -19.19
CA ALA A 31 -0.38 7.20 -20.43
C ALA A 31 1.13 7.48 -20.42
N GLU A 32 1.56 8.62 -19.87
CA GLU A 32 2.98 8.93 -19.69
C GLU A 32 3.63 7.96 -18.70
N LEU A 33 2.99 7.66 -17.57
CA LEU A 33 3.49 6.68 -16.61
C LEU A 33 3.60 5.28 -17.22
N ASP A 34 2.65 4.88 -18.07
CA ASP A 34 2.61 3.58 -18.75
C ASP A 34 3.65 3.44 -19.88
N ALA A 35 4.16 4.55 -20.42
CA ALA A 35 5.20 4.56 -21.43
C ALA A 35 6.59 4.15 -20.89
N TYR A 36 6.81 4.21 -19.57
CA TYR A 36 8.06 3.79 -18.95
C TYR A 36 8.05 2.31 -18.55
N PRO A 37 9.17 1.59 -18.69
CA PRO A 37 9.32 0.25 -18.14
C PRO A 37 9.09 0.24 -16.62
N ARG A 38 8.37 -0.78 -16.14
CA ARG A 38 8.11 -0.99 -14.71
C ARG A 38 9.37 -1.49 -14.00
N MET A 39 9.67 -0.90 -12.85
CA MET A 39 10.88 -1.20 -12.09
C MET A 39 10.71 -2.36 -11.10
N PHE A 40 9.47 -2.66 -10.73
CA PHE A 40 9.16 -3.69 -9.75
C PHE A 40 8.04 -4.58 -10.26
N THR A 41 8.11 -5.87 -9.91
CA THR A 41 6.95 -6.77 -9.91
C THR A 41 6.10 -6.55 -8.65
N TRP A 42 4.90 -7.12 -8.62
CA TRP A 42 4.08 -7.09 -7.41
C TRP A 42 4.72 -7.86 -6.24
N GLY A 43 5.41 -8.97 -6.52
CA GLY A 43 6.12 -9.76 -5.52
C GLY A 43 7.37 -9.05 -4.97
N GLU A 44 8.10 -8.30 -5.79
CA GLU A 44 9.21 -7.47 -5.34
C GLU A 44 8.75 -6.34 -4.43
N LEU A 45 7.61 -5.68 -4.74
CA LEU A 45 7.02 -4.70 -3.84
C LEU A 45 6.63 -5.31 -2.49
N LYS A 46 6.06 -6.52 -2.47
CA LYS A 46 5.79 -7.25 -1.23
C LYS A 46 7.08 -7.52 -0.44
N GLU A 47 8.18 -7.91 -1.08
CA GLU A 47 9.46 -8.08 -0.39
C GLU A 47 9.96 -6.80 0.25
N ILE A 48 9.94 -5.69 -0.50
CA ILE A 48 10.40 -4.38 0.00
C ILE A 48 9.60 -3.99 1.24
N ILE A 49 8.27 -4.04 1.17
CA ILE A 49 7.37 -3.70 2.28
C ILE A 49 7.57 -4.63 3.49
N ARG A 50 7.77 -5.94 3.24
CA ARG A 50 8.04 -6.91 4.32
C ARG A 50 9.39 -6.70 5.00
N SER A 51 10.40 -6.28 4.25
CA SER A 51 11.74 -6.04 4.78
C SER A 51 11.87 -4.73 5.55
N GLY A 52 10.94 -3.79 5.38
CA GLY A 52 11.04 -2.43 5.93
C GLY A 52 12.02 -1.53 5.19
N ASP A 53 12.68 -2.00 4.13
CA ASP A 53 13.63 -1.20 3.34
C ASP A 53 12.93 -0.30 2.30
N LEU A 54 12.07 0.58 2.81
CA LEU A 54 11.22 1.46 2.01
C LEU A 54 12.01 2.45 1.13
N GLY A 55 13.31 2.62 1.39
CA GLY A 55 14.22 3.43 0.57
C GLY A 55 14.43 2.90 -0.85
N GLN A 56 14.10 1.64 -1.11
CA GLN A 56 14.15 1.05 -2.45
C GLN A 56 13.03 1.56 -3.37
N LEU A 57 11.91 2.03 -2.80
CA LEU A 57 10.77 2.49 -3.58
C LEU A 57 11.11 3.80 -4.30
N MET A 58 11.17 3.75 -5.63
CA MET A 58 11.64 4.88 -6.43
C MET A 58 10.86 5.08 -7.73
N ARG A 59 11.17 6.18 -8.41
CA ARG A 59 10.69 6.50 -9.76
C ARG A 59 11.76 6.16 -10.79
N ASN A 60 11.38 6.03 -12.06
CA ASN A 60 12.35 6.05 -13.15
C ASN A 60 13.14 7.37 -13.11
N LYS A 61 14.41 7.36 -13.58
CA LYS A 61 15.30 8.52 -13.50
C LYS A 61 14.74 9.78 -14.18
N GLU A 62 14.14 9.63 -15.36
CA GLU A 62 13.52 10.76 -16.05
C GLU A 62 12.29 11.29 -15.30
N MET A 63 11.46 10.39 -14.77
CA MET A 63 10.28 10.76 -13.97
C MET A 63 10.68 11.47 -12.68
N GLN A 64 11.77 11.03 -12.04
CA GLN A 64 12.35 11.72 -10.90
C GLN A 64 12.84 13.12 -11.28
N TRP A 65 13.53 13.27 -12.42
CA TRP A 65 13.97 14.57 -12.91
C TRP A 65 12.80 15.53 -13.24
N LYS A 66 11.69 15.01 -13.80
CA LYS A 66 10.46 15.78 -14.01
C LYS A 66 9.83 16.21 -12.68
N TYR A 67 9.76 15.29 -11.71
CA TYR A 67 9.31 15.60 -10.35
C TYR A 67 10.16 16.70 -9.71
N ASP A 68 11.49 16.62 -9.82
CA ASP A 68 12.40 17.58 -9.19
C ASP A 68 12.18 18.99 -9.74
N GLN A 69 12.00 19.13 -11.06
CA GLN A 69 11.65 20.42 -11.68
C GLN A 69 10.29 20.93 -11.24
N TRP A 70 9.27 20.08 -11.29
CA TRP A 70 7.93 20.45 -10.86
C TRP A 70 7.92 20.87 -9.38
N SER A 71 8.62 20.13 -8.53
CA SER A 71 8.75 20.36 -7.10
C SER A 71 9.47 21.68 -6.82
N ALA A 72 10.51 22.01 -7.59
CA ALA A 72 11.19 23.31 -7.49
C ALA A 72 10.24 24.47 -7.83
N GLY A 73 9.49 24.37 -8.93
CA GLY A 73 8.51 25.40 -9.32
C GLY A 73 7.35 25.53 -8.32
N MET A 74 6.82 24.40 -7.85
CA MET A 74 5.79 24.35 -6.82
C MET A 74 6.28 25.00 -5.52
N LYS A 75 7.48 24.67 -5.04
CA LYS A 75 8.07 25.28 -3.83
C LYS A 75 8.37 26.76 -4.01
N ALA A 76 8.80 27.19 -5.20
CA ALA A 76 8.97 28.63 -5.49
C ALA A 76 7.63 29.39 -5.41
N LYS A 77 6.53 28.78 -5.86
CA LYS A 77 5.18 29.39 -5.85
C LYS A 77 4.53 29.40 -4.46
N PHE A 78 4.62 28.30 -3.72
CA PHE A 78 3.89 28.12 -2.45
C PHE A 78 4.77 28.27 -1.20
N GLY A 79 6.09 28.28 -1.36
CA GLY A 79 7.09 28.33 -0.28
C GLY A 79 7.45 26.96 0.30
N SER A 80 6.51 25.99 0.33
CA SER A 80 6.78 24.61 0.75
C SER A 80 5.74 23.63 0.19
N THR A 81 6.04 22.33 0.26
CA THR A 81 5.09 21.27 -0.11
C THR A 81 3.85 21.28 0.79
N GLU A 82 4.03 21.51 2.10
CA GLU A 82 2.95 21.60 3.10
C GLU A 82 1.99 22.76 2.79
N LYS A 83 2.54 23.92 2.39
CA LYS A 83 1.72 25.07 1.97
C LYS A 83 0.97 24.79 0.68
N TYR A 84 1.59 24.09 -0.27
CA TYR A 84 0.90 23.64 -1.48
C TYR A 84 -0.24 22.68 -1.15
N LEU A 85 0.01 21.67 -0.31
CA LEU A 85 -0.99 20.70 0.10
C LEU A 85 -2.18 21.37 0.77
N THR A 86 -1.95 22.18 1.80
CA THR A 86 -3.01 22.90 2.54
C THR A 86 -3.82 23.83 1.65
N ASN A 87 -3.18 24.55 0.73
CA ASN A 87 -3.86 25.60 -0.03
C ASN A 87 -4.51 25.11 -1.32
N THR A 88 -4.10 23.95 -1.85
CA THR A 88 -4.44 23.53 -3.21
C THR A 88 -4.87 22.06 -3.33
N ARG A 89 -4.34 21.14 -2.53
CA ARG A 89 -4.60 19.69 -2.73
C ARG A 89 -5.50 19.05 -1.69
N LEU A 90 -5.28 19.34 -0.42
CA LEU A 90 -6.02 18.73 0.67
C LEU A 90 -7.39 19.43 0.82
N PRO A 91 -8.48 18.66 0.98
CA PRO A 91 -9.83 19.20 1.09
C PRO A 91 -10.16 19.73 2.51
N PHE A 92 -9.18 19.79 3.40
CA PHE A 92 -9.42 20.18 4.79
C PHE A 92 -9.84 21.65 4.88
N PRO A 93 -10.84 21.98 5.71
CA PRO A 93 -11.29 23.36 5.88
C PRO A 93 -10.13 24.28 6.28
N LYS A 94 -10.00 25.41 5.59
CA LYS A 94 -9.10 26.49 5.99
C LYS A 94 -9.64 27.07 7.29
N GLN A 95 -9.00 26.80 8.41
CA GLN A 95 -9.39 27.41 9.68
C GLN A 95 -9.31 28.93 9.54
N SER A 96 -10.45 29.61 9.65
CA SER A 96 -10.50 31.07 9.71
C SER A 96 -9.92 31.49 11.07
N SER A 97 -8.83 32.26 11.03
CA SER A 97 -8.07 32.79 12.17
C SER A 97 -7.41 31.76 13.11
N ASP A 98 -6.33 31.14 12.66
CA ASP A 98 -5.12 30.91 13.46
C ASP A 98 -3.94 30.61 12.53
N PRO A 99 -2.75 31.23 12.69
CA PRO A 99 -1.62 30.91 11.82
C PRO A 99 -1.15 29.46 11.97
N ILE A 100 -1.52 28.72 13.02
CA ILE A 100 -1.02 27.36 13.21
C ILE A 100 -1.96 26.49 14.07
N GLY A 101 -3.00 25.91 13.47
CA GLY A 101 -3.71 24.76 14.05
C GLY A 101 -2.82 23.51 14.23
N LEU A 102 -1.63 23.52 13.60
CA LEU A 102 -0.60 22.49 13.72
C LEU A 102 0.38 22.74 14.90
N ALA A 103 0.62 24.00 15.31
CA ALA A 103 1.49 24.32 16.45
C ALA A 103 0.76 24.29 17.78
N ALA A 104 -0.57 24.40 17.82
CA ALA A 104 -1.32 24.19 19.07
C ALA A 104 -1.13 22.76 19.61
N HIS A 105 -0.99 21.77 18.71
CA HIS A 105 -0.65 20.40 19.09
C HIS A 105 0.84 20.26 19.47
N THR A 106 1.74 20.90 18.72
CA THR A 106 3.18 20.96 19.09
C THR A 106 3.44 21.71 20.41
N ALA A 107 2.59 22.68 20.77
CA ALA A 107 2.69 23.46 22.00
C ALA A 107 2.14 22.70 23.22
N ARG A 108 1.14 21.82 23.05
CA ARG A 108 0.66 20.94 24.14
C ARG A 108 1.68 19.89 24.56
N LEU A 109 2.57 19.47 23.66
CA LEU A 109 3.69 18.57 23.95
C LEU A 109 4.90 19.27 24.59
N ASN A 110 4.88 20.60 24.74
CA ASN A 110 5.94 21.37 25.41
C ASN A 110 5.55 21.66 26.88
N LEU A 111 5.39 20.62 27.70
CA LEU A 111 5.48 20.78 29.15
C LEU A 111 6.74 20.09 29.70
N SER A 112 7.65 20.95 30.18
CA SER A 112 8.85 20.68 30.98
C SER A 112 10.09 20.18 30.24
N THR A 113 11.02 21.10 30.01
CA THR A 113 12.45 20.79 29.87
C THR A 113 12.95 19.99 31.08
N PRO A 114 13.74 18.94 30.82
CA PRO A 114 15.10 19.00 31.32
C PRO A 114 16.13 18.70 30.23
N SER A 115 17.22 19.45 30.31
CA SER A 115 18.46 19.29 29.56
C SER A 115 19.04 17.88 29.70
N VAL A 116 19.03 17.06 28.64
CA VAL A 116 20.03 16.00 28.43
C VAL A 116 20.35 15.90 26.94
N SER A 117 21.65 15.89 26.64
CA SER A 117 22.23 15.77 25.31
C SER A 117 21.95 14.39 24.70
N GLY A 118 21.34 14.37 23.52
CA GLY A 118 21.13 13.16 22.71
C GLY A 118 20.55 13.53 21.35
N THR A 119 21.17 13.02 20.30
CA THR A 119 20.96 13.30 18.87
C THR A 119 19.51 13.56 18.46
N SER A 120 19.17 14.81 18.12
CA SER A 120 17.82 15.20 17.68
C SER A 120 17.58 14.79 16.23
N THR A 121 16.76 13.76 16.01
CA THR A 121 16.08 13.53 14.74
C THR A 121 15.10 14.68 14.47
N PRO A 122 14.84 15.08 13.21
CA PRO A 122 13.81 16.07 12.90
C PRO A 122 12.45 15.56 13.40
N ARG A 123 11.72 16.38 14.18
CA ARG A 123 10.39 16.02 14.69
C ARG A 123 9.42 15.90 13.51
N SER A 124 8.97 14.68 13.22
CA SER A 124 7.84 14.40 12.31
C SER A 124 6.53 14.53 13.08
N VAL A 125 5.52 15.20 12.52
CA VAL A 125 4.17 15.22 13.12
C VAL A 125 3.39 13.92 12.86
N GLY A 126 3.92 13.03 12.01
CA GLY A 126 3.32 11.74 11.72
C GLY A 126 3.52 10.71 12.83
N PHE A 127 4.46 10.95 13.75
CA PHE A 127 4.85 10.06 14.84
C PHE A 127 4.79 10.81 16.18
N ALA A 128 4.02 10.30 17.14
CA ALA A 128 3.98 10.86 18.50
C ALA A 128 5.22 10.49 19.32
N SER A 129 5.54 11.28 20.35
CA SER A 129 6.65 11.00 21.26
C SER A 129 6.33 9.83 22.20
N LEU A 130 7.35 9.05 22.59
CA LEU A 130 7.19 7.98 23.59
C LEU A 130 6.72 8.53 24.97
N ASP A 131 7.03 9.79 25.27
CA ASP A 131 6.64 10.47 26.50
C ASP A 131 5.13 10.79 26.60
N SER A 132 4.36 10.58 25.53
CA SER A 132 2.89 10.78 25.48
C SER A 132 2.08 9.76 26.33
N ARG A 133 2.73 8.98 27.20
CA ARG A 133 2.11 7.95 28.06
C ARG A 133 1.15 8.52 29.14
N GLY A 134 1.00 9.84 29.24
CA GLY A 134 0.18 10.53 30.24
C GLY A 134 -1.17 11.07 29.75
N GLU A 135 -1.54 10.89 28.48
CA GLU A 135 -2.85 11.31 27.96
C GLU A 135 -3.92 10.27 28.31
N GLU A 136 -5.08 10.69 28.84
CA GLU A 136 -6.18 9.78 29.20
C GLU A 136 -6.70 8.97 27.99
N GLU A 137 -6.59 9.53 26.78
CA GLU A 137 -6.82 8.83 25.52
C GLU A 137 -5.76 9.23 24.48
N PRO A 138 -5.02 8.27 23.88
CA PRO A 138 -3.98 8.58 22.91
C PRO A 138 -4.60 9.10 21.60
N GLU A 139 -4.22 10.31 21.18
CA GLU A 139 -4.74 10.96 19.97
C GLU A 139 -3.91 10.59 18.72
N TYR A 140 -4.41 9.62 17.97
CA TYR A 140 -3.90 9.24 16.65
C TYR A 140 -5.03 8.70 15.77
N LEU A 141 -4.80 8.59 14.46
CA LEU A 141 -5.81 8.08 13.53
C LEU A 141 -6.08 6.61 13.86
N LYS A 142 -7.34 6.29 14.13
CA LYS A 142 -7.80 4.94 14.49
C LYS A 142 -8.96 4.52 13.59
N TRP A 143 -9.06 3.23 13.35
CA TRP A 143 -10.22 2.61 12.73
C TRP A 143 -11.22 2.18 13.79
N THR A 144 -12.35 2.88 13.89
CA THR A 144 -13.44 2.56 14.83
C THR A 144 -14.68 2.01 14.10
N GLY A 145 -14.49 1.41 12.93
CA GLY A 145 -15.57 0.98 12.00
C GLY A 145 -15.73 1.91 10.80
N GLU A 146 -15.34 3.18 10.95
CA GLU A 146 -15.18 4.15 9.88
C GLU A 146 -14.03 5.11 10.22
N LEU A 147 -13.51 5.83 9.22
CA LEU A 147 -12.59 6.95 9.45
C LEU A 147 -13.38 8.26 9.48
N ASP A 148 -13.03 9.12 10.43
CA ASP A 148 -13.60 10.46 10.55
C ASP A 148 -13.25 11.32 9.32
N PRO A 149 -14.21 11.67 8.44
CA PRO A 149 -13.96 12.36 7.18
C PRO A 149 -13.37 13.77 7.36
N GLU A 150 -13.41 14.34 8.56
CA GLU A 150 -12.76 15.63 8.83
C GLU A 150 -11.25 15.48 9.10
N LYS A 151 -10.80 14.26 9.42
CA LYS A 151 -9.42 13.96 9.83
C LYS A 151 -8.57 13.36 8.71
N TYR A 152 -9.16 12.75 7.69
CA TYR A 152 -8.39 12.11 6.61
C TYR A 152 -8.83 12.52 5.20
N ALA A 153 -7.95 12.32 4.23
CA ALA A 153 -8.26 12.45 2.82
C ALA A 153 -7.44 11.46 1.98
N VAL A 154 -8.09 10.76 1.05
CA VAL A 154 -7.42 9.85 0.10
C VAL A 154 -7.16 10.60 -1.20
N LEU A 155 -5.89 10.67 -1.60
CA LEU A 155 -5.48 11.32 -2.85
C LEU A 155 -4.68 10.31 -3.70
N PRO A 156 -4.88 10.24 -5.02
CA PRO A 156 -3.85 9.68 -5.90
C PRO A 156 -2.54 10.42 -5.65
N ASN A 157 -1.43 9.69 -5.60
CA ASN A 157 -0.13 10.33 -5.48
C ASN A 157 0.16 11.09 -6.78
N ASP A 158 0.27 12.41 -6.70
CA ASP A 158 0.49 13.29 -7.86
C ASP A 158 1.77 12.93 -8.63
N TRP A 159 2.75 12.34 -7.95
CA TRP A 159 4.01 11.87 -8.53
C TRP A 159 4.31 10.45 -8.04
N PRO A 160 3.64 9.43 -8.61
CA PRO A 160 3.72 8.07 -8.09
C PRO A 160 5.10 7.44 -8.31
N TYR A 161 5.49 6.54 -7.41
CA TYR A 161 6.58 5.58 -7.64
C TYR A 161 6.32 4.66 -8.85
N CYS A 162 7.39 4.04 -9.36
CA CYS A 162 7.32 3.16 -10.53
C CYS A 162 6.76 1.78 -10.17
N VAL A 163 5.44 1.69 -10.02
CA VAL A 163 4.71 0.45 -9.67
C VAL A 163 4.32 -0.37 -10.91
N PRO A 164 3.99 -1.69 -10.78
CA PRO A 164 3.51 -2.50 -11.89
C PRO A 164 2.30 -1.90 -12.63
N TYR A 165 2.08 -2.37 -13.87
CA TYR A 165 0.87 -2.01 -14.63
C TYR A 165 -0.40 -2.43 -13.88
N GLY A 166 -1.45 -1.62 -13.99
CA GLY A 166 -2.72 -1.82 -13.29
C GLY A 166 -2.71 -1.49 -11.80
N VAL A 167 -1.54 -1.24 -11.20
CA VAL A 167 -1.42 -0.74 -9.83
C VAL A 167 -1.58 0.78 -9.81
N ARG A 168 -2.24 1.29 -8.77
CA ARG A 168 -2.35 2.73 -8.51
C ARG A 168 -1.73 3.06 -7.16
N HIS A 169 -1.07 4.20 -7.08
CA HIS A 169 -0.41 4.65 -5.86
C HIS A 169 -1.19 5.82 -5.27
N PHE A 170 -1.70 5.63 -4.07
CA PHE A 170 -2.43 6.61 -3.29
C PHE A 170 -1.63 7.05 -2.06
N CYS A 171 -1.90 8.26 -1.60
CA CYS A 171 -1.55 8.72 -0.27
C CYS A 171 -2.84 8.93 0.52
N VAL A 172 -2.90 8.37 1.73
CA VAL A 172 -3.95 8.65 2.70
C VAL A 172 -3.37 9.64 3.71
N TRP A 173 -3.85 10.87 3.63
CA TRP A 173 -3.39 11.99 4.47
C TRP A 173 -4.22 12.07 5.74
N SER A 174 -3.60 12.44 6.85
CA SER A 174 -4.22 12.58 8.16
C SER A 174 -3.86 13.91 8.81
N ARG A 175 -4.83 14.53 9.49
CA ARG A 175 -4.64 15.74 10.31
C ARG A 175 -4.04 15.45 11.67
N ILE A 176 -4.13 14.20 12.12
CA ILE A 176 -3.58 13.71 13.38
C ILE A 176 -2.51 12.63 13.10
N PRO A 177 -1.62 12.32 14.08
CA PRO A 177 -0.58 11.31 13.89
C PRO A 177 -1.13 9.96 13.42
N ILE A 178 -0.33 9.22 12.65
CA ILE A 178 -0.63 7.82 12.28
C ILE A 178 0.22 6.89 13.14
N GLY A 179 1.52 7.18 13.27
CA GLY A 179 2.40 6.49 14.19
C GLY A 179 2.19 6.99 15.61
N HIS A 180 1.90 6.08 16.55
CA HIS A 180 1.78 6.39 17.97
C HIS A 180 2.32 5.22 18.81
N PRO A 181 3.03 5.45 19.93
CA PRO A 181 3.59 4.37 20.77
C PRO A 181 2.56 3.37 21.29
N HIS A 182 1.31 3.79 21.44
CA HIS A 182 0.17 2.91 21.76
C HIS A 182 -0.01 1.75 20.76
N LEU A 183 0.45 1.89 19.50
CA LEU A 183 0.41 0.81 18.51
C LEU A 183 1.18 -0.44 18.95
N VAL A 184 2.12 -0.28 19.89
CA VAL A 184 2.95 -1.36 20.43
C VAL A 184 2.91 -1.38 21.96
N ASP A 185 1.79 -0.96 22.54
CA ASP A 185 1.59 -0.92 24.00
C ASP A 185 2.70 -0.15 24.75
N TYR A 186 3.25 0.88 24.09
CA TYR A 186 4.38 1.67 24.57
C TYR A 186 5.65 0.85 24.85
N ASP A 187 5.84 -0.31 24.19
CA ASP A 187 7.11 -1.05 24.18
C ASP A 187 8.20 -0.19 23.49
N PRO A 188 9.24 0.26 24.22
CA PRO A 188 10.27 1.13 23.67
C PRO A 188 11.09 0.50 22.53
N GLU A 189 11.37 -0.80 22.60
CA GLU A 189 12.17 -1.49 21.58
C GLU A 189 11.36 -1.64 20.30
N ALA A 190 10.08 -2.00 20.44
CA ALA A 190 9.16 -2.07 19.32
C ALA A 190 8.93 -0.71 18.66
N TRP A 191 8.78 0.35 19.47
CA TRP A 191 8.60 1.70 18.97
C TRP A 191 9.81 2.19 18.19
N ALA A 192 11.03 1.92 18.69
CA ALA A 192 12.26 2.26 17.99
C ALA A 192 12.36 1.58 16.60
N ILE A 193 11.85 0.35 16.45
CA ILE A 193 11.77 -0.33 15.14
C ILE A 193 10.82 0.41 14.20
N ILE A 194 9.64 0.84 14.69
CA ILE A 194 8.67 1.61 13.90
C ILE A 194 9.28 2.96 13.49
N GLU A 195 10.04 3.62 14.36
CA GLU A 195 10.73 4.88 14.02
C GLU A 195 11.85 4.69 12.99
N ASP A 196 12.53 3.54 12.96
CA ASP A 196 13.61 3.28 12.00
C ASP A 196 13.10 2.76 10.64
N GLN A 197 12.13 1.85 10.67
CA GLN A 197 11.67 1.09 9.50
C GLN A 197 10.30 1.55 8.99
N GLY A 198 9.52 2.23 9.82
CA GLY A 198 8.14 2.59 9.52
C GLY A 198 7.15 1.46 9.80
N LEU A 199 6.00 1.53 9.16
CA LEU A 199 4.94 0.51 9.23
C LEU A 199 4.66 -0.02 7.83
N GLY A 200 4.20 -1.27 7.71
CA GLY A 200 3.78 -1.81 6.42
C GLY A 200 2.99 -3.10 6.52
N GLY A 201 2.31 -3.46 5.43
CA GLY A 201 1.52 -4.68 5.39
C GLY A 201 0.74 -4.87 4.10
N PHE A 202 0.05 -6.01 4.00
CA PHE A 202 -0.76 -6.41 2.85
C PHE A 202 -2.20 -6.69 3.28
N THR A 203 -3.14 -6.36 2.41
CA THR A 203 -4.56 -6.68 2.56
C THR A 203 -5.11 -7.24 1.25
N GLY A 204 -6.17 -8.04 1.33
CA GLY A 204 -6.83 -8.60 0.15
C GLY A 204 -6.01 -9.63 -0.62
N VAL A 205 -4.95 -10.19 -0.03
CA VAL A 205 -4.22 -11.32 -0.63
C VAL A 205 -5.18 -12.50 -0.74
N ALA A 206 -5.37 -13.01 -1.95
CA ALA A 206 -6.26 -14.12 -2.19
C ALA A 206 -5.84 -15.34 -1.34
N PRO A 207 -6.74 -15.91 -0.52
CA PRO A 207 -6.45 -17.07 0.30
C PRO A 207 -6.22 -18.31 -0.56
N VAL A 208 -5.46 -19.27 -0.03
CA VAL A 208 -5.23 -20.56 -0.67
C VAL A 208 -5.64 -21.64 0.31
N THR A 209 -6.42 -22.62 -0.15
CA THR A 209 -6.91 -23.72 0.66
C THR A 209 -6.09 -24.98 0.37
N PHE A 210 -4.78 -24.95 0.62
CA PHE A 210 -3.99 -26.19 0.60
C PHE A 210 -4.16 -26.93 1.93
N PRO A 211 -4.34 -28.27 1.94
CA PRO A 211 -4.00 -29.03 3.13
C PRO A 211 -2.50 -28.85 3.40
N ALA A 212 -2.11 -28.75 4.68
CA ALA A 212 -0.79 -28.34 5.17
C ALA A 212 0.41 -29.24 4.79
N THR A 213 0.26 -30.13 3.81
CA THR A 213 1.31 -31.03 3.32
C THR A 213 1.46 -30.81 1.81
N PRO A 214 2.64 -30.41 1.31
CA PRO A 214 2.91 -30.42 -0.11
C PRO A 214 2.71 -31.85 -0.64
N PRO A 215 2.02 -32.08 -1.77
CA PRO A 215 2.08 -33.37 -2.42
C PRO A 215 3.55 -33.62 -2.80
N GLU A 216 4.12 -34.73 -2.34
CA GLU A 216 5.40 -35.20 -2.83
C GLU A 216 5.30 -35.27 -4.36
N PHE A 217 6.10 -34.47 -5.06
CA PHE A 217 6.29 -34.65 -6.48
C PHE A 217 7.04 -35.97 -6.66
N THR A 218 6.30 -37.07 -6.84
CA THR A 218 6.87 -38.27 -7.44
C THR A 218 7.36 -37.88 -8.82
N SER A 219 8.68 -37.80 -8.94
CA SER A 219 9.39 -37.64 -10.20
C SER A 219 8.79 -38.63 -11.20
N LEU A 220 8.17 -38.12 -12.26
CA LEU A 220 7.73 -38.94 -13.38
C LEU A 220 8.97 -39.67 -13.90
N GLN A 221 8.98 -41.00 -13.74
CA GLN A 221 10.04 -41.87 -14.23
C GLN A 221 10.26 -41.60 -15.72
N VAL A 222 11.52 -41.32 -16.07
CA VAL A 222 11.99 -41.20 -17.44
C VAL A 222 11.81 -42.56 -18.12
N PRO A 223 11.03 -42.68 -19.21
CA PRO A 223 10.96 -43.93 -19.96
C PRO A 223 12.26 -44.13 -20.77
N PRO A 224 12.67 -45.38 -21.06
CA PRO A 224 13.91 -45.64 -21.74
C PRO A 224 13.83 -45.22 -23.21
N SER A 225 14.97 -44.72 -23.70
CA SER A 225 15.24 -44.28 -25.06
C SER A 225 14.97 -45.35 -26.13
N SER A 226 14.21 -45.01 -27.17
CA SER A 226 14.28 -45.67 -28.48
C SER A 226 14.07 -44.68 -29.63
N THR A 227 15.16 -44.48 -30.38
CA THR A 227 15.32 -44.19 -31.83
C THR A 227 14.28 -43.37 -32.61
N ALA A 228 14.83 -42.41 -33.37
CA ALA A 228 14.22 -41.54 -34.38
C ALA A 228 13.31 -42.25 -35.39
N ASP A 229 12.14 -41.66 -35.67
CA ASP A 229 11.89 -40.88 -36.89
C ASP A 229 10.42 -40.41 -36.92
N SER A 230 10.16 -39.32 -37.64
CA SER A 230 8.86 -38.69 -37.98
C SER A 230 8.20 -37.76 -36.94
N LEU A 231 8.31 -36.45 -37.23
CA LEU A 231 7.45 -35.38 -36.71
C LEU A 231 6.14 -35.35 -37.49
N PRO A 232 4.99 -35.24 -36.80
CA PRO A 232 3.93 -34.34 -37.23
C PRO A 232 3.91 -33.11 -36.33
N ALA A 233 3.94 -31.95 -36.98
CA ALA A 233 3.59 -30.68 -36.37
C ALA A 233 2.17 -30.72 -35.78
N ALA A 234 1.95 -29.91 -34.75
CA ALA A 234 0.68 -29.60 -34.08
C ALA A 234 0.27 -30.53 -32.92
N LEU A 235 0.82 -30.26 -31.73
CA LEU A 235 0.11 -30.41 -30.46
C LEU A 235 0.47 -29.22 -29.57
N GLY A 236 -0.19 -28.10 -29.85
CA GLY A 236 -0.34 -27.01 -28.90
C GLY A 236 -1.52 -27.29 -27.97
N ARG A 237 -1.39 -26.78 -26.74
CA ARG A 237 -2.38 -26.73 -25.66
C ARG A 237 -2.72 -28.09 -25.03
N GLY A 238 -2.12 -28.35 -23.88
CA GLY A 238 -2.57 -29.38 -22.95
C GLY A 238 -3.95 -29.03 -22.40
N ALA A 239 -4.99 -29.44 -23.12
CA ALA A 239 -6.22 -29.86 -22.48
C ALA A 239 -5.91 -31.19 -21.79
N VAL A 240 -5.92 -31.19 -20.46
CA VAL A 240 -6.06 -32.44 -19.71
C VAL A 240 -7.51 -32.88 -19.90
N ASP A 241 -7.71 -33.78 -20.86
CA ASP A 241 -8.95 -34.52 -21.01
C ASP A 241 -9.18 -35.37 -19.76
N GLY A 242 -10.33 -35.21 -19.09
CA GLY A 242 -10.84 -36.21 -18.15
C GLY A 242 -11.16 -35.80 -16.70
N ALA A 243 -11.41 -34.52 -16.41
CA ALA A 243 -11.95 -34.11 -15.10
C ALA A 243 -13.06 -33.04 -15.23
N GLY A 244 -14.08 -33.35 -16.03
CA GLY A 244 -15.34 -32.61 -15.96
C GLY A 244 -15.89 -32.72 -14.54
N ASP A 245 -16.20 -31.57 -13.94
CA ASP A 245 -16.93 -31.38 -12.66
C ASP A 245 -16.12 -31.12 -11.36
N ARG A 246 -14.78 -31.13 -11.37
CA ARG A 246 -13.96 -30.72 -10.19
C ARG A 246 -13.10 -29.46 -10.36
N LEU A 247 -12.93 -28.97 -11.59
CA LEU A 247 -12.04 -27.85 -11.90
C LEU A 247 -12.63 -26.44 -11.65
N THR A 248 -13.92 -26.31 -11.31
CA THR A 248 -14.57 -25.00 -11.18
C THR A 248 -14.43 -24.37 -9.78
N SER A 249 -14.20 -25.18 -8.74
CA SER A 249 -14.04 -24.69 -7.36
C SER A 249 -12.59 -24.38 -6.97
N ASP A 250 -11.63 -24.99 -7.67
CA ASP A 250 -10.20 -24.99 -7.28
C ASP A 250 -9.27 -24.39 -8.34
N TRP A 251 -9.80 -23.64 -9.31
CA TRP A 251 -8.97 -23.07 -10.38
C TRP A 251 -7.82 -22.23 -9.80
N TYR A 252 -8.09 -21.38 -8.81
CA TYR A 252 -7.06 -20.54 -8.18
C TYR A 252 -6.02 -21.37 -7.46
N ASN A 253 -6.43 -22.39 -6.70
CA ASN A 253 -5.51 -23.32 -6.04
C ASN A 253 -4.66 -24.08 -7.07
N THR A 254 -5.26 -24.50 -8.18
CA THR A 254 -4.59 -25.18 -9.30
C THR A 254 -3.55 -24.27 -9.95
N ASP A 255 -3.90 -23.02 -10.23
CA ASP A 255 -3.00 -22.02 -10.78
C ASP A 255 -1.87 -21.67 -9.81
N VAL A 256 -2.14 -21.62 -8.50
CA VAL A 256 -1.08 -21.47 -7.51
C VAL A 256 -0.13 -22.67 -7.54
N LEU A 257 -0.63 -23.91 -7.58
CA LEU A 257 0.24 -25.12 -7.65
C LEU A 257 1.16 -25.09 -8.88
N HIS A 258 0.59 -24.80 -10.05
CA HIS A 258 1.31 -24.89 -11.32
C HIS A 258 1.93 -23.57 -11.78
N GLY A 259 1.70 -22.47 -11.07
CA GLY A 259 2.04 -21.12 -11.49
C GLY A 259 3.52 -20.76 -11.41
N GLY A 260 3.82 -19.48 -11.60
CA GLY A 260 5.18 -18.96 -11.45
C GLY A 260 5.70 -19.01 -10.00
N LYS A 261 7.02 -18.83 -9.82
CA LYS A 261 7.65 -18.74 -8.48
C LYS A 261 7.01 -17.65 -7.60
N GLU A 262 6.66 -16.52 -8.19
CA GLU A 262 6.04 -15.40 -7.45
C GLU A 262 4.64 -15.74 -6.95
N LEU A 263 3.78 -16.32 -7.81
CA LEU A 263 2.42 -16.70 -7.43
C LEU A 263 2.47 -17.70 -6.26
N ARG A 264 3.29 -18.76 -6.36
CA ARG A 264 3.48 -19.72 -5.27
C ARG A 264 4.02 -19.12 -3.98
N ARG A 265 4.95 -18.17 -4.08
CA ARG A 265 5.59 -17.54 -2.92
C ARG A 265 4.61 -16.67 -2.13
N TRP A 266 3.69 -16.00 -2.83
CA TRP A 266 2.90 -14.91 -2.25
C TRP A 266 1.41 -15.21 -2.10
N ALA A 267 0.91 -16.28 -2.70
CA ALA A 267 -0.48 -16.69 -2.52
C ALA A 267 -0.75 -17.05 -1.04
N GLY A 268 -1.84 -16.53 -0.49
CA GLY A 268 -2.22 -16.73 0.91
C GLY A 268 -1.31 -16.09 1.97
N VAL A 269 -0.21 -15.43 1.58
CA VAL A 269 0.73 -14.81 2.54
C VAL A 269 0.13 -13.54 3.11
N LYS A 270 -0.08 -13.54 4.43
CA LYS A 270 -0.47 -12.36 5.21
C LYS A 270 0.75 -11.76 5.88
N TYR A 271 0.83 -10.43 5.90
CA TYR A 271 1.89 -9.71 6.58
C TYR A 271 1.39 -8.33 7.00
N GLU A 272 1.60 -8.00 8.27
CA GLU A 272 1.51 -6.66 8.84
C GLU A 272 2.70 -6.54 9.80
N SER A 273 3.46 -5.45 9.73
CA SER A 273 4.53 -5.17 10.69
C SER A 273 3.93 -5.00 12.08
N ARG A 274 4.69 -5.27 13.15
CA ARG A 274 4.26 -5.01 14.52
C ARG A 274 3.84 -3.53 14.67
N GLY A 275 2.60 -3.28 15.08
CA GLY A 275 1.99 -1.94 15.17
C GLY A 275 1.35 -1.44 13.87
N GLY A 276 1.45 -2.19 12.77
CA GLY A 276 0.89 -1.87 11.46
C GLY A 276 -0.57 -2.30 11.29
N GLU A 277 -1.10 -3.09 12.23
CA GLU A 277 -2.43 -3.68 12.18
C GLU A 277 -3.54 -2.62 12.17
N GLU A 278 -3.32 -1.47 12.82
CA GLU A 278 -4.24 -0.34 12.77
C GLU A 278 -4.35 0.23 11.36
N VAL A 279 -3.21 0.49 10.70
CA VAL A 279 -3.19 0.97 9.31
C VAL A 279 -3.81 -0.06 8.38
N GLY A 280 -3.55 -1.35 8.60
CA GLY A 280 -4.18 -2.42 7.85
C GLY A 280 -5.69 -2.47 8.02
N ARG A 281 -6.25 -2.23 9.22
CA ARG A 281 -7.70 -2.06 9.41
C ARG A 281 -8.26 -0.91 8.57
N MET A 282 -7.59 0.25 8.57
CA MET A 282 -8.00 1.39 7.74
C MET A 282 -7.98 1.04 6.25
N VAL A 283 -6.95 0.34 5.78
CA VAL A 283 -6.84 -0.05 4.37
C VAL A 283 -7.97 -1.01 3.98
N ARG A 284 -8.28 -2.01 4.81
CA ARG A 284 -9.43 -2.93 4.57
C ARG A 284 -10.77 -2.19 4.52
N GLY A 285 -10.92 -1.15 5.33
CA GLY A 285 -12.11 -0.31 5.34
C GLY A 285 -12.25 0.62 4.12
N LEU A 286 -11.12 1.04 3.54
CA LEU A 286 -11.09 1.92 2.36
C LEU A 286 -11.08 1.16 1.03
N TRP A 287 -10.44 -0.01 0.99
CA TRP A 287 -10.38 -0.90 -0.17
C TRP A 287 -10.88 -2.29 0.24
N ASP A 288 -12.06 -2.65 -0.25
CA ASP A 288 -12.66 -3.95 0.05
C ASP A 288 -11.78 -5.10 -0.46
N GLU A 289 -11.38 -5.97 0.45
CA GLU A 289 -10.45 -7.09 0.20
C GLU A 289 -10.97 -8.08 -0.85
N ARG A 290 -12.28 -8.10 -1.14
CA ARG A 290 -12.85 -8.92 -2.22
C ARG A 290 -12.50 -8.35 -3.59
N GLY A 291 -12.43 -7.02 -3.70
CA GLY A 291 -12.17 -6.30 -4.94
C GLY A 291 -10.73 -5.89 -5.18
N TRP A 292 -9.93 -5.81 -4.11
CA TRP A 292 -8.62 -5.18 -4.14
C TRP A 292 -7.58 -6.03 -3.44
N GLU A 293 -6.35 -5.94 -3.92
CA GLU A 293 -5.17 -6.33 -3.17
C GLU A 293 -4.32 -5.09 -2.96
N CYS A 294 -4.01 -4.76 -1.71
CA CYS A 294 -3.31 -3.54 -1.36
C CYS A 294 -2.04 -3.84 -0.58
N LEU A 295 -0.96 -3.13 -0.92
CA LEU A 295 0.24 -3.00 -0.09
C LEU A 295 0.24 -1.60 0.51
N PHE A 296 0.47 -1.48 1.81
CA PHE A 296 0.53 -0.19 2.48
C PHE A 296 1.85 -0.01 3.22
N PHE A 297 2.23 1.24 3.41
CA PHE A 297 3.37 1.61 4.25
C PHE A 297 3.30 3.03 4.78
N VAL A 298 3.83 3.22 5.98
CA VAL A 298 4.13 4.53 6.56
C VAL A 298 5.65 4.69 6.52
N ASN A 299 6.15 5.70 5.83
CA ASN A 299 7.59 5.97 5.80
C ASN A 299 8.08 6.33 7.22
N PRO A 300 9.23 5.79 7.67
CA PRO A 300 9.87 6.23 8.91
C PRO A 300 10.21 7.72 8.82
N PRO A 301 10.29 8.46 9.95
CA PRO A 301 10.57 9.89 9.97
C PRO A 301 11.73 10.34 9.07
N ARG A 302 12.83 9.56 9.00
CA ARG A 302 14.00 9.86 8.16
C ARG A 302 13.75 9.82 6.65
N LEU A 303 12.67 9.18 6.18
CA LEU A 303 12.31 9.05 4.77
C LEU A 303 11.08 9.89 4.35
N GLN A 304 10.45 10.59 5.29
CA GLN A 304 9.26 11.39 4.99
C GLN A 304 9.61 12.65 4.20
N SER A 305 8.97 12.82 3.04
CA SER A 305 9.14 14.03 2.21
C SER A 305 8.30 15.22 2.69
N VAL A 306 7.27 14.97 3.51
CA VAL A 306 6.35 15.98 4.06
C VAL A 306 6.17 15.71 5.56
N PRO A 307 7.18 16.00 6.40
CA PRO A 307 7.15 15.66 7.83
C PRO A 307 6.12 16.47 8.62
N GLY A 308 5.57 17.55 8.05
CA GLY A 308 4.51 18.37 8.63
C GLY A 308 3.08 17.88 8.36
N PHE A 309 2.90 16.79 7.61
CA PHE A 309 1.60 16.16 7.41
C PHE A 309 1.71 14.64 7.48
N SER A 310 0.94 14.05 8.39
CA SER A 310 0.89 12.61 8.56
C SER A 310 0.26 11.97 7.32
N HIS A 311 0.90 10.94 6.76
CA HIS A 311 0.34 10.19 5.64
C HIS A 311 0.90 8.78 5.57
N PHE A 312 0.12 7.88 4.98
CA PHE A 312 0.57 6.56 4.57
C PHE A 312 0.31 6.34 3.08
N HIS A 313 1.10 5.46 2.49
CA HIS A 313 1.03 5.13 1.08
C HIS A 313 0.28 3.82 0.89
N VAL A 314 -0.49 3.73 -0.20
CA VAL A 314 -1.17 2.50 -0.61
C VAL A 314 -0.92 2.26 -2.09
N PHE A 315 -0.32 1.11 -2.40
CA PHE A 315 -0.36 0.54 -3.74
C PHE A 315 -1.61 -0.34 -3.83
N ALA A 316 -2.58 0.06 -4.63
CA ALA A 316 -3.83 -0.66 -4.82
C ALA A 316 -3.84 -1.34 -6.19
N ARG A 317 -3.96 -2.67 -6.19
CA ARG A 317 -4.16 -3.49 -7.38
C ARG A 317 -5.63 -3.91 -7.43
N ARG A 318 -6.30 -3.58 -8.52
CA ARG A 318 -7.65 -4.09 -8.80
C ARG A 318 -7.54 -5.58 -9.17
N LYS A 319 -8.34 -6.41 -8.50
CA LYS A 319 -8.46 -7.84 -8.83
C LYS A 319 -9.18 -8.04 -10.17
N THR A 320 -8.86 -9.10 -10.90
CA THR A 320 -9.65 -9.50 -12.08
C THR A 320 -11.02 -10.02 -11.66
N PRO A 321 -12.02 -10.06 -12.57
CA PRO A 321 -13.33 -10.65 -12.24
C PRO A 321 -13.23 -12.04 -11.64
N GLU A 322 -12.31 -12.89 -12.13
CA GLU A 322 -12.10 -14.25 -11.63
C GLU A 322 -11.51 -14.25 -10.23
N GLU A 323 -10.54 -13.36 -9.94
CA GLU A 323 -9.99 -13.17 -8.60
C GLU A 323 -11.06 -12.66 -7.60
N ILE A 324 -12.00 -11.83 -8.06
CA ILE A 324 -13.13 -11.36 -7.27
C ILE A 324 -14.08 -12.52 -6.97
N ASP A 325 -14.47 -13.29 -7.98
CA ASP A 325 -15.35 -14.45 -7.81
C ASP A 325 -14.73 -15.48 -6.83
N ALA A 326 -13.41 -15.67 -6.90
CA ALA A 326 -12.69 -16.52 -5.95
C ALA A 326 -12.71 -15.94 -4.53
N ALA A 327 -12.54 -14.62 -4.37
CA ALA A 327 -12.56 -13.95 -3.07
C ALA A 327 -13.95 -13.96 -2.43
N GLU A 328 -15.02 -13.79 -3.22
CA GLU A 328 -16.41 -13.82 -2.75
C GLU A 328 -16.79 -15.18 -2.16
N LYS A 329 -16.42 -16.28 -2.83
CA LYS A 329 -16.69 -17.65 -2.33
C LYS A 329 -16.10 -17.90 -0.95
N ILE A 330 -14.90 -17.37 -0.69
CA ILE A 330 -14.24 -17.55 0.61
C ILE A 330 -14.92 -16.69 1.68
N TRP A 331 -15.39 -15.50 1.29
CA TRP A 331 -16.15 -14.63 2.18
C TRP A 331 -17.50 -15.22 2.57
N GLU A 332 -18.22 -15.82 1.61
CA GLU A 332 -19.50 -16.51 1.84
C GLU A 332 -19.34 -17.76 2.71
N GLY A 333 -18.23 -18.49 2.58
CA GLY A 333 -17.93 -19.65 3.43
C GLY A 333 -17.38 -19.32 4.83
N ALA A 334 -17.09 -18.05 5.12
CA ALA A 334 -16.61 -17.57 6.42
C ALA A 334 -17.70 -17.00 7.33
N LEU A 335 -18.93 -16.85 6.81
CA LEU A 335 -20.14 -16.46 7.55
C LEU A 335 -20.88 -17.68 8.11
#